data_AF-A0AAD9CP46-F1
#
_entry.id   AF-A0AAD9CP46-F1
#
_cell.length_a   1.000
_cell.length_b   1.000
_cell.length_c   1.000
_cell.angle_alpha   90.00
_cell.angle_beta   90.00
_cell.angle_gamma   90.00
#
_symmetry.space_group_name_H-M   'P 1'
#
loop_
_entity.id
_entity.type
_entity.pdbx_description
1 polymer ?
#
loop_
_entity_poly.entity_id
_entity_poly.type
_entity_poly.pdbx_seq_one_letter_code
_entity_poly.pdbx_strand_id
1 'polypeptide(L)'
;MHREGIQNHYRSGSPALQQLPARWLSEVLEEVKSSDPSSKLCATRRSAGIPFYIQALLSSEPKTTDSSTVPQVHALNILRALYRDTRLGENIIPFVSDGMQAAVLGFTSPVWAVRNSSTLLFSTLITRIFGVKKGKDEHSKKNRMTGREFFTRFPALYPFLLTQLEAAAGTVESDSGQVKLHPSLFLLLLVLSRLYPSPMDGSSSPLGLAPFMPFIIRRFLSEK
;
A
#
# COMPACT_ATOMS: atom_id res chain seq x y z
N MET A 1 -28.07 -1.31 -10.64
CA MET A 1 -28.17 -2.22 -9.49
C MET A 1 -27.69 -3.64 -9.84
N HIS A 2 -26.46 -3.84 -10.35
CA HIS A 2 -26.02 -5.17 -10.85
C HIS A 2 -24.50 -5.40 -10.68
N ARG A 3 -23.95 -5.23 -9.47
CA ARG A 3 -22.55 -5.59 -9.15
C ARG A 3 -22.31 -6.10 -7.72
N GLU A 4 -23.34 -6.63 -7.05
CA GLU A 4 -23.18 -7.26 -5.73
C GLU A 4 -23.20 -8.80 -5.76
N GLY A 5 -23.37 -9.39 -6.94
CA GLY A 5 -23.54 -10.84 -7.09
C GLY A 5 -22.27 -11.68 -7.17
N ILE A 6 -21.05 -11.13 -7.15
CA ILE A 6 -19.83 -11.94 -7.40
C ILE A 6 -19.03 -12.22 -6.13
N GLN A 7 -19.23 -11.48 -5.03
CA GLN A 7 -18.46 -11.69 -3.80
C GLN A 7 -19.09 -12.74 -2.85
N ASN A 8 -20.39 -13.02 -2.97
CA ASN A 8 -21.14 -13.82 -1.98
C ASN A 8 -21.41 -15.28 -2.38
N HIS A 9 -21.07 -15.73 -3.60
CA HIS A 9 -21.40 -17.10 -4.03
C HIS A 9 -20.37 -18.17 -3.66
N TYR A 10 -19.18 -17.81 -3.16
CA TYR A 10 -18.08 -18.76 -2.97
C TYR A 10 -17.95 -19.35 -1.55
N ARG A 11 -18.91 -19.06 -0.66
CA ARG A 11 -19.13 -19.84 0.57
C ARG A 11 -20.09 -21.02 0.36
N SER A 12 -20.57 -21.24 -0.87
CA SER A 12 -21.40 -22.39 -1.20
C SER A 12 -20.55 -23.66 -1.23
N GLY A 13 -20.94 -24.71 -0.49
CA GLY A 13 -20.33 -26.05 -0.55
C GLY A 13 -20.52 -26.78 -1.88
N SER A 14 -20.82 -26.06 -2.97
CA SER A 14 -21.02 -26.59 -4.31
C SER A 14 -19.66 -26.89 -4.98
N PRO A 15 -19.34 -28.17 -5.26
CA PRO A 15 -18.07 -28.56 -5.88
C PRO A 15 -17.85 -27.95 -7.27
N ALA A 16 -18.94 -27.59 -7.96
CA ALA A 16 -18.88 -27.01 -9.30
C ALA A 16 -18.27 -25.60 -9.30
N LEU A 17 -18.55 -24.80 -8.26
CA LEU A 17 -18.05 -23.43 -8.15
C LEU A 17 -16.60 -23.38 -7.66
N GLN A 18 -16.19 -24.38 -6.87
CA GLN A 18 -14.82 -24.50 -6.36
C GLN A 18 -13.79 -24.85 -7.45
N GLN A 19 -14.24 -25.39 -8.59
CA GLN A 19 -13.39 -25.72 -9.74
C GLN A 19 -13.14 -24.52 -10.67
N LEU A 20 -13.93 -23.45 -10.57
CA LEU A 20 -13.85 -22.30 -11.48
C LEU A 20 -12.49 -21.57 -11.43
N PRO A 21 -11.88 -21.32 -10.25
CA PRO A 21 -10.56 -20.68 -10.20
C PRO A 21 -9.47 -21.46 -10.95
N ALA A 22 -9.46 -22.79 -10.81
CA ALA A 22 -8.49 -23.65 -11.49
C ALA A 22 -8.70 -23.69 -13.01
N ARG A 23 -9.97 -23.65 -13.46
CA ARG A 23 -10.31 -23.55 -14.89
C ARG A 23 -9.89 -22.22 -15.48
N TRP A 24 -10.23 -21.11 -14.83
CA TRP A 24 -9.83 -19.78 -15.29
C TRP A 24 -8.32 -19.58 -15.29
N LEU A 25 -7.60 -20.15 -14.32
CA LEU A 25 -6.14 -20.14 -14.32
C LEU A 25 -5.56 -20.88 -15.54
N SER A 26 -6.10 -22.06 -15.85
CA SER A 26 -5.70 -22.82 -17.04
C SER A 26 -5.98 -22.04 -18.32
N GLU A 27 -7.17 -21.43 -18.44
CA GLU A 27 -7.54 -20.60 -19.59
C GLU A 27 -6.58 -19.40 -19.77
N VAL A 28 -6.23 -18.70 -18.69
CA VAL A 28 -5.29 -17.57 -18.73
C VAL A 28 -3.88 -18.02 -19.09
N LEU A 29 -3.42 -19.16 -18.57
CA LEU A 29 -2.09 -19.70 -18.89
C LEU A 29 -2.00 -20.13 -20.37
N GLU A 30 -3.06 -20.73 -20.92
CA GLU A 30 -3.12 -21.08 -22.34
C GLU A 30 -3.15 -19.84 -23.24
N GLU A 31 -3.89 -18.80 -22.84
CA GLU A 31 -3.92 -17.55 -23.59
C GLU A 31 -2.56 -16.83 -23.56
N VAL A 32 -1.80 -16.92 -22.47
CA VAL A 32 -0.42 -16.39 -22.35
C VAL A 32 0.56 -17.16 -23.23
N LYS A 33 0.41 -18.48 -23.37
CA LYS A 33 1.25 -19.30 -24.26
C LYS A 33 0.94 -19.05 -25.74
N SER A 34 -0.27 -18.60 -26.07
CA SER A 34 -0.65 -18.31 -27.44
C SER A 34 0.06 -17.04 -27.94
N SER A 35 0.91 -17.18 -28.96
CA SER A 35 1.60 -16.06 -29.63
C SER A 35 0.74 -15.40 -30.71
N ASP A 36 -0.58 -15.57 -30.66
CA ASP A 36 -1.49 -15.12 -31.70
C ASP A 36 -1.71 -13.59 -31.65
N PRO A 37 -1.41 -12.85 -32.75
CA PRO A 37 -1.70 -11.41 -32.84
C PRO A 37 -3.20 -11.07 -32.79
N SER A 38 -4.11 -12.04 -32.93
CA SER A 38 -5.57 -11.87 -32.78
C SER A 38 -6.09 -12.09 -31.34
N SER A 39 -5.21 -12.45 -30.39
CA SER A 39 -5.57 -12.76 -29.01
C SER A 39 -6.28 -11.60 -28.30
N LYS A 40 -7.22 -11.93 -27.39
CA LYS A 40 -8.01 -10.93 -26.63
C LYS A 40 -7.18 -10.16 -25.59
N LEU A 41 -5.91 -10.54 -25.40
CA LEU A 41 -4.95 -9.94 -24.49
C LEU A 41 -3.86 -9.19 -25.27
N CYS A 42 -4.10 -7.92 -25.60
CA CYS A 42 -3.04 -7.10 -26.20
C CYS A 42 -1.83 -6.95 -25.25
N ALA A 43 -0.68 -6.54 -25.79
CA ALA A 43 0.59 -6.41 -25.06
C ALA A 43 0.45 -5.70 -23.69
N THR A 44 -0.39 -4.66 -23.58
CA THR A 44 -0.63 -3.94 -22.32
C THR A 44 -1.37 -4.80 -21.27
N ARG A 45 -2.27 -5.69 -21.69
CA ARG A 45 -2.99 -6.63 -20.80
C ARG A 45 -2.07 -7.76 -20.33
N ARG A 46 -1.10 -8.18 -21.16
CA ARG A 46 -0.06 -9.16 -20.79
C ARG A 46 0.95 -8.60 -19.78
N SER A 47 1.44 -7.37 -19.95
CA SER A 47 2.45 -6.80 -19.05
C SER A 47 1.90 -6.20 -17.77
N ALA A 48 0.70 -5.59 -17.80
CA ALA A 48 0.12 -4.91 -16.65
C ALA A 48 -1.16 -5.55 -16.11
N GLY A 49 -1.82 -6.46 -16.82
CA GLY A 49 -3.08 -7.08 -16.40
C GLY A 49 -2.92 -8.50 -15.84
N ILE A 50 -2.02 -9.31 -16.42
CA ILE A 50 -1.75 -10.68 -15.96
C ILE A 50 -1.34 -10.76 -14.49
N PRO A 51 -0.46 -9.88 -13.95
CA PRO A 51 -0.18 -9.88 -12.51
C PRO A 51 -1.43 -9.69 -11.66
N PHE A 52 -2.38 -8.84 -12.07
CA PHE A 52 -3.64 -8.65 -11.35
C PHE A 52 -4.63 -9.79 -11.54
N TYR A 53 -4.66 -10.41 -12.73
CA TYR A 53 -5.48 -11.60 -12.99
C TYR A 53 -5.00 -12.80 -12.16
N ILE A 54 -3.69 -13.08 -12.18
CA ILE A 54 -3.07 -14.12 -11.35
C ILE A 54 -3.27 -13.79 -9.87
N GLN A 55 -3.10 -12.53 -9.46
CA GLN A 55 -3.38 -12.11 -8.08
C GLN A 55 -4.85 -12.33 -7.70
N ALA A 56 -5.81 -12.01 -8.58
CA ALA A 56 -7.23 -12.24 -8.33
C ALA A 56 -7.54 -13.74 -8.21
N LEU A 57 -6.97 -14.57 -9.08
CA LEU A 57 -7.11 -16.02 -9.05
C LEU A 57 -6.50 -16.63 -7.79
N LEU A 58 -5.27 -16.25 -7.44
CA LEU A 58 -4.59 -16.67 -6.20
C LEU A 58 -5.25 -16.14 -4.93
N SER A 59 -6.03 -15.07 -5.02
CA SER A 59 -6.86 -14.55 -3.91
C SER A 59 -8.22 -15.24 -3.84
N SER A 60 -8.65 -15.90 -4.93
CA SER A 60 -9.92 -16.62 -5.05
C SER A 60 -9.81 -18.11 -4.74
N GLU A 61 -8.61 -18.69 -4.77
CA GLU A 61 -8.43 -20.02 -4.22
C GLU A 61 -8.76 -20.02 -2.72
N PRO A 62 -9.53 -21.01 -2.22
CA PRO A 62 -9.69 -21.21 -0.79
C PRO A 62 -8.35 -21.66 -0.24
N LYS A 63 -7.51 -20.70 0.10
CA LYS A 63 -6.32 -20.94 0.90
C LYS A 63 -6.82 -21.42 2.25
N THR A 64 -6.10 -22.39 2.79
CA THR A 64 -6.11 -22.84 4.18
C THR A 64 -5.68 -21.71 5.14
N THR A 65 -6.21 -20.50 4.94
CA THR A 65 -6.02 -19.33 5.77
C THR A 65 -7.12 -19.33 6.82
N ASP A 66 -6.71 -19.26 8.08
CA ASP A 66 -7.60 -19.10 9.23
C ASP A 66 -8.68 -18.06 8.92
N SER A 67 -9.94 -18.47 9.13
CA SER A 67 -11.14 -17.66 8.89
C SER A 67 -11.12 -16.29 9.58
N SER A 68 -10.25 -16.12 10.59
CA SER A 68 -9.98 -14.90 11.34
C SER A 68 -9.30 -13.78 10.53
N THR A 69 -8.63 -14.10 9.41
CA THR A 69 -7.86 -13.12 8.62
C THR A 69 -8.68 -12.45 7.50
N VAL A 70 -9.77 -13.09 7.10
CA VAL A 70 -10.68 -12.64 6.05
C VAL A 70 -11.34 -11.27 6.38
N PRO A 71 -11.82 -11.01 7.61
CA PRO A 71 -12.42 -9.71 7.95
C PRO A 71 -11.44 -8.53 7.84
N GLN A 72 -10.18 -8.70 8.26
CA GLN A 72 -9.16 -7.64 8.20
C GLN A 72 -8.84 -7.27 6.75
N VAL A 73 -8.66 -8.28 5.89
CA VAL A 73 -8.44 -8.09 4.45
C VAL A 73 -9.61 -7.35 3.80
N HIS A 74 -10.86 -7.68 4.17
CA HIS A 74 -12.03 -6.97 3.66
C HIS A 74 -12.09 -5.54 4.17
N ALA A 75 -11.85 -5.29 5.46
CA ALA A 75 -11.86 -3.94 6.02
C ALA A 75 -10.84 -3.03 5.31
N LEU A 76 -9.60 -3.51 5.11
CA LEU A 76 -8.56 -2.76 4.39
C LEU A 76 -8.96 -2.46 2.93
N ASN A 77 -9.62 -3.40 2.26
CA ASN A 77 -10.10 -3.21 0.89
C ASN A 77 -11.31 -2.28 0.79
N ILE A 78 -12.20 -2.26 1.79
CA ILE A 78 -13.30 -1.30 1.88
C ILE A 78 -12.73 0.10 2.08
N LEU A 79 -11.82 0.29 3.04
CA LEU A 79 -11.11 1.55 3.24
C LEU A 79 -10.46 2.01 1.94
N ARG A 80 -9.76 1.12 1.24
CA ARG A 80 -9.13 1.42 -0.05
C ARG A 80 -10.14 1.89 -1.09
N ALA A 81 -11.31 1.25 -1.18
CA ALA A 81 -12.37 1.66 -2.10
C ALA A 81 -12.88 3.07 -1.77
N LEU A 82 -13.07 3.37 -0.47
CA LEU A 82 -13.50 4.70 -0.01
C LEU A 82 -12.47 5.78 -0.35
N TYR A 83 -11.20 5.62 0.00
CA TYR A 83 -10.17 6.63 -0.30
C TYR A 83 -9.95 6.85 -1.82
N ARG A 84 -10.27 5.84 -2.63
CA ARG A 84 -10.21 5.93 -4.10
C ARG A 84 -11.43 6.61 -4.71
N ASP A 85 -12.57 6.65 -4.02
CA ASP A 85 -13.77 7.28 -4.54
C ASP A 85 -13.57 8.81 -4.62
N THR A 86 -13.60 9.33 -5.84
CA THR A 86 -13.41 10.75 -6.11
C THR A 86 -14.59 11.58 -5.66
N ARG A 87 -15.80 10.98 -5.59
CA ARG A 87 -17.03 11.66 -5.16
C ARG A 87 -17.00 12.04 -3.69
N LEU A 88 -16.21 11.33 -2.89
CA LEU A 88 -16.03 11.66 -1.47
C LEU A 88 -15.17 12.92 -1.26
N GLY A 89 -14.41 13.38 -2.26
CA GLY A 89 -13.73 14.69 -2.24
C GLY A 89 -13.00 15.02 -0.92
N GLU A 90 -13.23 16.21 -0.38
CA GLU A 90 -12.62 16.60 0.90
C GLU A 90 -13.25 15.91 2.11
N ASN A 91 -14.43 15.29 1.99
CA ASN A 91 -15.13 14.63 3.11
C ASN A 91 -14.37 13.41 3.65
N ILE A 92 -13.48 12.81 2.85
CA ILE A 92 -12.67 11.67 3.28
C ILE A 92 -11.38 12.09 4.01
N ILE A 93 -10.97 13.36 3.89
CA ILE A 93 -9.68 13.88 4.37
C ILE A 93 -9.50 13.73 5.89
N PRO A 94 -10.53 13.98 6.74
CA PRO A 94 -10.40 13.78 8.18
C PRO A 94 -9.99 12.34 8.57
N PHE A 95 -10.34 11.35 7.75
CA PHE A 95 -10.08 9.94 8.01
C PHE A 95 -8.75 9.45 7.42
N VAL A 96 -8.01 10.27 6.68
CA VAL A 96 -6.77 9.85 5.99
C VAL A 96 -5.69 9.43 6.99
N SER A 97 -5.59 10.12 8.14
CA SER A 97 -4.64 9.78 9.19
C SER A 97 -4.86 8.35 9.69
N ASP A 98 -6.10 7.99 10.01
CA ASP A 98 -6.44 6.65 10.51
C ASP A 98 -6.20 5.57 9.45
N GLY A 99 -6.55 5.86 8.20
CA GLY A 99 -6.28 4.97 7.08
C GLY A 99 -4.79 4.70 6.88
N MET A 100 -3.96 5.73 7.02
CA MET A 100 -2.50 5.61 6.91
C MET A 100 -1.92 4.76 8.05
N GLN A 101 -2.38 5.00 9.27
CA GLN A 101 -1.97 4.18 10.43
C GLN A 101 -2.36 2.72 10.24
N ALA A 102 -3.59 2.45 9.82
CA ALA A 102 -4.07 1.10 9.53
C ALA A 102 -3.24 0.40 8.44
N ALA A 103 -2.84 1.13 7.39
CA ALA A 103 -2.00 0.59 6.33
C ALA A 103 -0.57 0.27 6.83
N VAL A 104 0.03 1.16 7.62
CA VAL A 104 1.38 0.96 8.18
C VAL A 104 1.40 -0.23 9.15
N LEU A 105 0.42 -0.30 10.07
CA LEU A 105 0.29 -1.41 11.02
C LEU A 105 -0.05 -2.73 10.33
N GLY A 106 -0.95 -2.72 9.35
CA GLY A 106 -1.29 -3.94 8.61
C GLY A 106 -0.12 -4.51 7.80
N PHE A 107 0.84 -3.67 7.39
CA PHE A 107 2.06 -4.12 6.70
C PHE A 107 3.02 -4.90 7.61
N THR A 108 2.92 -4.76 8.93
CA THR A 108 3.71 -5.54 9.90
C THR A 108 3.07 -6.88 10.26
N SER A 109 1.90 -7.18 9.68
CA SER A 109 1.18 -8.44 9.95
C SER A 109 2.01 -9.67 9.56
N PRO A 110 1.98 -10.76 10.35
CA PRO A 110 2.57 -12.03 9.94
C PRO A 110 1.83 -12.63 8.73
N VAL A 111 0.57 -12.21 8.51
CA VAL A 111 -0.30 -12.73 7.46
C VAL A 111 -0.06 -11.99 6.13
N TRP A 112 0.41 -12.72 5.12
CA TRP A 112 0.72 -12.15 3.81
C TRP A 112 -0.45 -11.40 3.15
N ALA A 113 -1.67 -11.94 3.26
CA ALA A 113 -2.86 -11.31 2.65
C ALA A 113 -3.19 -9.94 3.27
N VAL A 114 -2.98 -9.80 4.58
CA VAL A 114 -3.14 -8.52 5.31
C VAL A 114 -2.06 -7.53 4.86
N ARG A 115 -0.80 -7.98 4.75
CA ARG A 115 0.29 -7.14 4.22
C ARG A 115 -0.01 -6.63 2.82
N ASN A 116 -0.42 -7.50 1.90
CA ASN A 116 -0.78 -7.13 0.53
C ASN A 116 -1.91 -6.10 0.48
N SER A 117 -2.98 -6.34 1.24
CA SER A 117 -4.13 -5.42 1.31
C SER A 117 -3.73 -4.06 1.87
N SER A 118 -2.81 -4.04 2.84
CA SER A 118 -2.25 -2.83 3.43
C SER A 118 -1.40 -2.05 2.44
N THR A 119 -0.60 -2.71 1.60
CA THR A 119 0.17 -2.07 0.51
C THR A 119 -0.75 -1.36 -0.48
N LEU A 120 -1.86 -2.00 -0.86
CA LEU A 120 -2.83 -1.43 -1.80
C LEU A 120 -3.55 -0.22 -1.20
N LEU A 121 -3.91 -0.31 0.09
CA LEU A 121 -4.47 0.83 0.83
C LEU A 121 -3.46 1.98 0.90
N PHE A 122 -2.22 1.71 1.29
CA PHE A 122 -1.15 2.69 1.36
C PHE A 122 -0.93 3.42 0.03
N SER A 123 -0.82 2.67 -1.07
CA SER A 123 -0.64 3.25 -2.41
C SER A 123 -1.80 4.19 -2.80
N THR A 124 -3.03 3.80 -2.43
CA THR A 124 -4.22 4.63 -2.65
C THR A 124 -4.16 5.92 -1.83
N LEU A 125 -3.75 5.84 -0.56
CA LEU A 125 -3.60 7.00 0.32
C LEU A 125 -2.49 7.94 -0.13
N ILE A 126 -1.33 7.42 -0.58
CA ILE A 126 -0.26 8.24 -1.16
C ILE A 126 -0.79 9.03 -2.36
N THR A 127 -1.52 8.37 -3.25
CA THR A 127 -2.14 9.05 -4.40
C THR A 127 -3.19 10.07 -3.97
N ARG A 128 -3.94 9.79 -2.89
CA ARG A 128 -4.95 10.70 -2.36
C ARG A 128 -4.34 11.95 -1.71
N ILE A 129 -3.21 11.80 -1.03
CA ILE A 129 -2.52 12.89 -0.32
C ILE A 129 -1.69 13.74 -1.29
N PHE A 130 -0.86 13.12 -2.11
CA PHE A 130 0.15 13.80 -2.93
C PHE A 130 -0.27 13.94 -4.41
N GLY A 131 -1.42 13.36 -4.79
CA GLY A 131 -1.88 13.33 -6.17
C GLY A 131 -1.23 12.23 -7.00
N VAL A 132 -1.72 12.07 -8.24
CA VAL A 132 -1.16 11.13 -9.22
C VAL A 132 0.16 11.69 -9.76
N LYS A 133 1.17 10.83 -9.86
CA LYS A 133 2.48 11.16 -10.44
C LYS A 133 2.33 11.73 -11.85
N LYS A 134 2.58 13.04 -12.00
CA LYS A 134 2.64 13.71 -13.31
C LYS A 134 4.09 13.72 -13.83
N GLY A 135 4.42 12.79 -14.73
CA GLY A 135 5.70 12.75 -15.46
C GLY A 135 6.68 11.65 -15.05
N LYS A 136 7.76 11.46 -15.84
CA LYS A 136 8.81 10.44 -15.59
C LYS A 136 9.67 10.75 -14.37
N ASP A 137 9.90 12.03 -14.05
CA ASP A 137 10.71 12.47 -12.90
C ASP A 137 10.05 12.12 -11.56
N GLU A 138 10.77 11.36 -10.74
CA GLU A 138 10.34 10.90 -9.41
C GLU A 138 10.40 12.00 -8.35
N HIS A 139 11.29 13.00 -8.55
CA HIS A 139 11.55 14.10 -7.64
C HIS A 139 10.82 15.40 -8.00
N SER A 140 9.93 15.37 -9.00
CA SER A 140 9.19 16.55 -9.43
C SER A 140 8.46 17.22 -8.27
N LYS A 141 8.72 18.53 -8.06
CA LYS A 141 8.11 19.35 -7.01
C LYS A 141 6.58 19.29 -6.99
N LYS A 142 5.94 18.89 -8.11
CA LYS A 142 4.49 18.77 -8.27
C LYS A 142 3.85 17.62 -7.49
N ASN A 143 4.64 16.65 -7.02
CA ASN A 143 4.17 15.47 -6.26
C ASN A 143 4.82 15.40 -4.87
N ARG A 144 5.23 16.55 -4.33
CA ARG A 144 5.82 16.71 -3.00
C ARG A 144 5.12 17.87 -2.31
N MET A 145 5.09 17.86 -0.98
CA MET A 145 4.60 18.99 -0.18
C MET A 145 5.53 19.25 0.99
N THR A 146 5.40 20.42 1.62
CA THR A 146 6.20 20.70 2.81
C THR A 146 5.79 19.79 3.96
N GLY A 147 6.73 19.44 4.84
CA GLY A 147 6.41 18.73 6.08
C GLY A 147 5.36 19.49 6.90
N ARG A 148 5.50 20.81 7.00
CA ARG A 148 4.53 21.70 7.66
C ARG A 148 3.12 21.55 7.08
N GLU A 149 2.95 21.60 5.77
CA GLU A 149 1.64 21.42 5.12
C GLU A 149 1.05 20.04 5.43
N PHE A 150 1.85 18.98 5.25
CA PHE A 150 1.43 17.61 5.51
C PHE A 150 0.97 17.41 6.97
N PHE A 151 1.75 17.84 7.95
CA PHE A 151 1.42 17.64 9.36
C PHE A 151 0.39 18.65 9.88
N THR A 152 0.21 19.80 9.24
CA THR A 152 -0.93 20.67 9.54
C THR A 152 -2.23 20.00 9.07
N ARG A 153 -2.21 19.34 7.92
CA ARG A 153 -3.38 18.63 7.37
C ARG A 153 -3.64 17.29 8.08
N PHE A 154 -2.59 16.61 8.53
CA PHE A 154 -2.64 15.28 9.15
C PHE A 154 -1.84 15.21 10.46
N PRO A 155 -2.25 15.96 11.50
CA PRO A 155 -1.45 16.14 12.72
C PRO A 155 -1.17 14.83 13.47
N ALA A 156 -2.11 13.90 13.48
CA ALA A 156 -1.95 12.59 14.14
C ALA A 156 -0.81 11.74 13.53
N LEU A 157 -0.42 12.00 12.28
CA LEU A 157 0.69 11.27 11.64
C LEU A 157 2.06 11.69 12.14
N TYR A 158 2.21 12.88 12.73
CA TYR A 158 3.51 13.31 13.26
C TYR A 158 4.04 12.40 14.38
N PRO A 159 3.33 12.26 15.53
CA PRO A 159 3.79 11.38 16.59
C PRO A 159 3.80 9.92 16.15
N PHE A 160 2.84 9.48 15.34
CA PHE A 160 2.78 8.10 14.85
C PHE A 160 4.02 7.72 14.03
N LEU A 161 4.41 8.54 13.04
CA LEU A 161 5.57 8.24 12.20
C LEU A 161 6.86 8.21 13.02
N LEU A 162 7.02 9.10 14.01
CA LEU A 162 8.17 9.09 14.91
C LEU A 162 8.23 7.78 15.72
N THR A 163 7.15 7.40 16.38
CA THR A 163 7.09 6.14 17.14
C THR A 163 7.40 4.92 16.27
N GLN A 164 6.90 4.88 15.03
CA GLN A 164 7.18 3.78 14.12
C GLN A 164 8.65 3.74 13.66
N LEU A 165 9.28 4.90 13.45
CA LEU A 165 10.70 4.99 13.08
C LEU A 165 11.63 4.63 14.25
N GLU A 166 11.30 5.06 15.46
CA GLU A 166 12.02 4.69 16.68
C GLU A 166 11.96 3.17 16.92
N ALA A 167 10.77 2.58 16.83
CA ALA A 167 10.61 1.13 16.94
C ALA A 167 11.42 0.38 15.85
N ALA A 168 11.38 0.87 14.60
CA ALA A 168 12.16 0.29 13.52
C ALA A 168 13.68 0.44 13.74
N ALA A 169 14.14 1.55 14.33
CA ALA A 169 15.56 1.80 14.62
C ALA A 169 16.07 0.93 15.78
N GLY A 170 15.28 0.76 16.85
CA GLY A 170 15.65 -0.07 18.00
C GLY A 170 15.85 -1.56 17.68
N THR A 171 15.16 -2.08 16.66
CA THR A 171 15.34 -3.47 16.19
C THR A 171 16.66 -3.73 15.45
N VAL A 172 17.40 -2.68 15.08
CA VAL A 172 18.65 -2.78 14.30
C VAL A 172 19.86 -3.03 15.22
N GLU A 173 19.75 -2.74 16.52
CA GLU A 173 20.86 -2.78 17.47
C GLU A 173 21.00 -4.12 18.22
N SER A 174 20.13 -5.11 17.93
CA SER A 174 20.18 -6.44 18.56
C SER A 174 21.03 -7.46 17.77
N ASP A 175 22.31 -7.51 18.15
CA ASP A 175 23.18 -8.71 18.34
C ASP A 175 23.36 -9.75 17.21
N SER A 176 23.24 -9.40 15.93
CA SER A 176 23.56 -10.38 14.86
C SER A 176 24.23 -9.86 13.59
N GLY A 177 24.60 -8.57 13.53
CA GLY A 177 25.25 -7.99 12.34
C GLY A 177 24.39 -8.01 11.07
N GLN A 178 23.19 -8.59 11.10
CA GLN A 178 22.23 -8.59 10.01
C GLN A 178 21.19 -7.52 10.26
N VAL A 179 21.20 -6.50 9.40
CA VAL A 179 20.18 -5.45 9.42
C VAL A 179 18.87 -6.04 8.90
N LYS A 180 18.02 -6.57 9.79
CA LYS A 180 16.62 -6.86 9.44
C LYS A 180 15.88 -5.54 9.29
N LEU A 181 15.74 -5.07 8.05
CA LEU A 181 14.89 -3.92 7.74
C LEU A 181 13.44 -4.25 8.14
N HIS A 182 12.88 -3.49 9.07
CA HIS A 182 11.49 -3.65 9.46
C HIS A 182 10.58 -3.37 8.25
N PRO A 183 9.61 -4.24 7.90
CA PRO A 183 8.80 -4.10 6.69
C PRO A 183 8.13 -2.72 6.55
N SER A 184 7.64 -2.14 7.65
CA SER A 184 6.98 -0.83 7.59
C SER A 184 7.94 0.33 7.30
N LEU A 185 9.26 0.16 7.51
CA LEU A 185 10.25 1.21 7.27
C LEU A 185 10.21 1.72 5.84
N PHE A 186 9.99 0.83 4.86
CA PHE A 186 9.84 1.22 3.46
C PHE A 186 8.66 2.18 3.24
N LEU A 187 7.50 1.89 3.84
CA LEU A 187 6.31 2.74 3.73
C LEU A 187 6.52 4.11 4.40
N LEU A 188 7.17 4.12 5.56
CA LEU A 188 7.49 5.37 6.28
C LEU A 188 8.44 6.24 5.44
N LEU A 189 9.49 5.63 4.88
CA LEU A 189 10.46 6.32 4.02
C LEU A 189 9.81 6.84 2.72
N LEU A 190 8.86 6.10 2.14
CA LEU A 190 8.09 6.58 1.00
C LEU A 190 7.31 7.86 1.32
N VAL A 191 6.66 7.94 2.48
CA VAL A 191 6.00 9.19 2.92
C VAL A 191 7.03 10.30 3.07
N LEU A 192 8.12 10.06 3.80
CA LEU A 192 9.14 11.08 4.07
C LEU A 192 9.85 11.58 2.81
N SER A 193 10.09 10.71 1.82
CA SER A 193 10.68 11.08 0.53
C SER A 193 9.85 12.14 -0.23
N ARG A 194 8.53 12.17 0.02
CA ARG A 194 7.58 13.12 -0.59
C ARG A 194 7.49 14.44 0.19
N LEU A 195 8.12 14.52 1.36
CA LEU A 195 8.17 15.73 2.18
C LEU A 195 9.47 16.50 1.93
N TYR A 196 9.41 17.83 2.06
CA TYR A 196 10.58 18.69 2.10
C TYR A 196 10.45 19.77 3.18
N PRO A 197 11.56 20.31 3.70
CA PRO A 197 11.52 21.36 4.73
C PRO A 197 10.81 22.62 4.21
N SER A 198 9.99 23.27 5.04
CA SER A 198 9.49 24.61 4.69
C SER A 198 10.61 25.63 4.86
N PRO A 199 10.76 26.62 3.95
CA PRO A 199 11.72 27.72 4.11
C PRO A 199 11.51 28.54 5.40
N MET A 200 10.31 28.47 5.99
CA MET A 200 9.93 29.16 7.22
C MET A 200 10.09 28.31 8.49
N ASP A 201 10.53 27.05 8.36
CA ASP A 201 10.84 26.20 9.53
C ASP A 201 12.24 26.58 10.06
N GLY A 202 12.28 27.38 11.12
CA GLY A 202 13.48 27.48 11.97
C GLY A 202 13.78 26.14 12.66
N SER A 203 14.94 26.03 13.31
CA SER A 203 15.42 24.80 13.97
C SER A 203 14.49 24.22 15.04
N SER A 204 13.47 24.96 15.49
CA SER A 204 12.52 24.60 16.55
C SER A 204 11.06 24.52 16.09
N SER A 205 10.78 24.33 14.79
CA SER A 205 9.39 24.19 14.31
C SER A 205 8.74 22.91 14.87
N PRO A 206 7.57 22.98 15.55
CA PRO A 206 6.91 21.82 16.14
C PRO A 206 6.43 20.79 15.11
N LEU A 207 6.33 21.18 13.83
CA LEU A 207 5.99 20.32 12.69
C LEU A 207 7.18 20.15 11.73
N GLY A 208 8.40 20.47 12.20
CA GLY A 208 9.61 20.40 11.40
C GLY A 208 10.04 18.96 11.12
N LEU A 209 10.79 18.79 10.03
CA LEU A 209 11.35 17.49 9.64
C LEU A 209 12.63 17.11 10.40
N ALA A 210 13.18 18.01 11.23
CA ALA A 210 14.43 17.80 11.94
C ALA A 210 14.46 16.51 12.79
N PRO A 211 13.39 16.15 13.53
CA PRO A 211 13.36 14.89 14.30
C PRO A 211 13.37 13.62 13.44
N PHE A 212 13.04 13.71 12.15
CA PHE A 212 13.11 12.58 11.21
C PHE A 212 14.51 12.39 10.61
N MET A 213 15.36 13.42 10.63
CA MET A 213 16.68 13.41 9.96
C MET A 213 17.64 12.33 10.47
N PRO A 214 17.74 12.05 11.79
CA PRO A 214 18.60 10.96 12.28
C PRO A 214 18.24 9.61 11.67
N PHE A 215 16.96 9.35 11.40
CA PHE A 215 16.48 8.10 10.82
C PHE A 215 16.69 8.03 9.30
N ILE A 216 16.70 9.18 8.61
CA ILE A 216 16.94 9.26 7.16
C ILE A 216 18.46 9.15 6.87
N ILE A 217 19.29 9.88 7.60
CA ILE A 217 20.75 9.96 7.36
C ILE A 217 21.44 8.62 7.69
N ARG A 218 21.00 7.91 8.73
CA ARG A 218 21.55 6.59 9.12
C ARG A 218 21.33 5.50 8.06
N ARG A 219 20.54 5.75 7.02
CA ARG A 219 20.22 4.80 5.94
C ARG A 219 20.72 5.19 4.55
N PHE A 220 20.99 6.47 4.29
CA PHE A 220 21.53 6.92 2.99
C PHE A 220 23.05 7.09 2.97
N LEU A 221 23.74 7.10 4.12
CA LEU A 221 25.21 7.22 4.19
C LEU A 221 25.95 5.90 4.44
N SER A 222 25.24 4.76 4.51
CA SER A 222 25.87 3.43 4.62
C SER A 222 26.23 2.78 3.26
N GLU A 223 26.02 3.50 2.15
CA GLU A 223 26.38 3.04 0.78
C GLU A 223 27.43 3.94 0.11
N LYS A 224 28.38 4.47 0.88
CA LYS A 224 29.62 5.02 0.32
C LYS A 224 30.84 4.41 0.96
#